data_AF-A0A3M1LXT4-F1
#
_entry.id   AF-A0A3M1LXT4-F1
#
_cell.length_a   1.000
_cell.length_b   1.000
_cell.length_c   1.000
_cell.angle_alpha   90.00
_cell.angle_beta   90.00
_cell.angle_gamma   90.00
#
_symmetry.space_group_name_H-M   'P 1'
#
loop_
_entity.id
_entity.type
_entity.pdbx_description
1 polymer ?
#
loop_
_entity_poly.entity_id
_entity_poly.type
_entity_poly.pdbx_seq_one_letter_code
_entity_poly.pdbx_strand_id
1 'polypeptide(L)'
;MRIEIDADSFDTGSRLRDDNTRYFPDMLNVRVFPTISFTSTEIVLTSAESARMTGSLTIRDVTLPVSFDIRLNARGVTAISHGKEVFGFTATTVIDRVAFGIGFAAPAVSGRVPVRVDIEIMPAD
;
A
#
# COMPACT_ATOMS: atom_id res chain seq x y z
N MET A 1 3.65 4.22 12.31
CA MET A 1 4.08 4.44 10.91
C MET A 1 2.92 5.01 10.11
N ARG A 2 3.16 6.02 9.26
CA ARG A 2 2.17 6.59 8.33
C ARG A 2 2.74 6.57 6.91
N ILE A 3 1.92 6.14 5.95
CA ILE A 3 2.20 6.20 4.51
C ILE A 3 1.14 7.10 3.88
N GLU A 4 1.57 7.95 2.96
CA GLU A 4 0.70 8.68 2.04
C GLU A 4 1.16 8.39 0.62
N ILE A 5 0.20 8.12 -0.27
CA ILE A 5 0.41 7.83 -1.67
C ILE A 5 -0.39 8.86 -2.46
N ASP A 6 0.27 9.53 -3.40
CA ASP A 6 -0.42 10.33 -4.41
C ASP A 6 -1.24 9.39 -5.31
N ALA A 7 -2.56 9.48 -5.24
CA ALA A 7 -3.44 8.61 -5.99
C ALA A 7 -3.32 8.84 -7.52
N ASP A 8 -2.86 10.03 -7.95
CA ASP A 8 -2.61 10.35 -9.36
C ASP A 8 -1.36 9.63 -9.90
N SER A 9 -0.51 9.07 -9.03
CA SER A 9 0.65 8.26 -9.41
C SER A 9 0.30 6.83 -9.87
N PHE A 10 -0.99 6.46 -9.90
CA PHE A 10 -1.44 5.12 -10.32
C PHE A 10 -0.99 4.82 -11.75
N ASP A 11 -0.21 3.76 -11.98
CA ASP A 11 0.33 3.44 -13.31
C ASP A 11 0.22 1.94 -13.60
N THR A 12 -0.29 1.61 -14.78
CA THR A 12 -0.36 0.24 -15.30
C THR A 12 0.37 0.09 -16.63
N GLY A 13 1.08 1.13 -17.08
CA GLY A 13 1.71 1.22 -18.39
C GLY A 13 0.72 1.47 -19.54
N SER A 14 -0.56 1.74 -19.23
CA SER A 14 -1.60 1.98 -20.23
C SER A 14 -2.35 3.27 -19.92
N ARG A 15 -1.98 4.33 -20.64
CA ARG A 15 -2.54 5.67 -20.42
C ARG A 15 -4.07 5.69 -20.34
N LEU A 16 -4.77 5.00 -21.24
CA LEU A 16 -6.24 4.98 -21.23
C LEU A 16 -6.80 4.33 -19.95
N ARG A 17 -6.19 3.23 -19.50
CA ARG A 17 -6.59 2.56 -18.27
C ARG A 17 -6.28 3.42 -17.04
N ASP A 18 -5.13 4.08 -17.05
CA ASP A 18 -4.70 4.93 -15.95
C ASP A 18 -5.58 6.18 -15.86
N ASP A 19 -5.86 6.86 -16.96
CA ASP A 19 -6.78 7.99 -17.04
C ASP A 19 -8.19 7.59 -16.51
N ASN A 20 -8.71 6.44 -16.94
CA ASN A 20 -10.01 5.94 -16.46
C ASN A 20 -9.98 5.63 -14.96
N THR A 21 -8.92 4.97 -14.47
CA THR A 21 -8.82 4.57 -13.06
C THR A 21 -8.62 5.78 -12.13
N ARG A 22 -7.83 6.77 -12.55
CA ARG A 22 -7.56 7.99 -11.79
C ARG A 22 -8.79 8.89 -11.76
N TYR A 23 -9.41 9.18 -12.90
CA TYR A 23 -10.34 10.30 -12.99
C TYR A 23 -11.82 9.94 -12.98
N PHE A 24 -12.22 8.68 -13.19
CA PHE A 24 -13.65 8.35 -13.23
C PHE A 24 -14.28 8.40 -11.82
N PRO A 25 -15.52 8.91 -11.67
CA PRO A 25 -16.16 9.09 -10.36
C PRO A 25 -16.34 7.82 -9.53
N ASP A 26 -16.53 6.67 -10.18
CA ASP A 26 -16.70 5.36 -9.56
C ASP A 26 -15.39 4.56 -9.43
N MET A 27 -14.27 5.19 -9.78
CA MET A 27 -12.91 4.68 -9.61
C MET A 27 -12.20 5.39 -8.44
N LEU A 28 -10.92 5.77 -8.58
CA LEU A 28 -10.18 6.49 -7.53
C LEU A 28 -10.66 7.94 -7.35
N ASN A 29 -11.13 8.57 -8.43
CA ASN A 29 -11.60 9.95 -8.47
C ASN A 29 -10.60 10.93 -7.80
N VAL A 30 -9.36 10.92 -8.29
CA VAL A 30 -8.20 11.58 -7.65
C VAL A 30 -8.34 13.11 -7.56
N ARG A 31 -9.22 13.72 -8.36
CA ARG A 31 -9.53 15.16 -8.26
C ARG A 31 -10.25 15.52 -6.97
N VAL A 32 -11.03 14.58 -6.41
CA VAL A 32 -11.73 14.72 -5.14
C VAL A 32 -10.93 14.07 -4.02
N PHE A 33 -10.27 12.94 -4.30
CA PHE A 33 -9.54 12.15 -3.33
C PHE A 33 -8.07 11.95 -3.77
N PRO A 34 -7.21 12.97 -3.61
CA PRO A 34 -5.84 12.95 -4.16
C PRO A 34 -4.89 12.01 -3.40
N THR A 35 -5.29 11.52 -2.22
CA THR A 35 -4.38 10.79 -1.32
C THR A 35 -5.00 9.48 -0.88
N ILE A 36 -4.23 8.40 -1.01
CA ILE A 36 -4.45 7.14 -0.28
C ILE A 36 -3.53 7.16 0.93
N SER A 37 -4.03 6.81 2.11
CA SER A 37 -3.21 6.83 3.33
C SER A 37 -3.35 5.57 4.15
N PHE A 38 -2.27 5.17 4.81
CA PHE A 38 -2.26 4.08 5.77
C PHE A 38 -1.59 4.54 7.06
N THR A 39 -2.27 4.36 8.19
CA THR A 39 -1.71 4.62 9.52
C THR A 39 -1.70 3.33 10.33
N SER A 40 -0.50 2.82 10.63
CA SER A 40 -0.31 1.65 11.49
C SER A 40 -0.76 1.96 12.92
N THR A 41 -1.47 1.01 13.52
CA THR A 41 -1.98 1.05 14.89
C THR A 41 -1.34 -0.01 15.77
N GLU A 42 -0.95 -1.16 15.19
CA GLU A 42 -0.34 -2.26 15.91
C GLU A 42 0.65 -3.00 15.02
N ILE A 43 1.74 -3.50 15.61
CA ILE A 43 2.67 -4.44 15.00
C ILE A 43 2.92 -5.58 15.99
N VAL A 44 2.72 -6.82 15.54
CA VAL A 44 2.95 -8.04 16.31
C VAL A 44 4.01 -8.88 15.59
N LEU A 45 5.12 -9.18 16.24
CA LEU A 45 6.10 -10.13 15.70
C LEU A 45 5.49 -11.53 15.66
N THR A 46 5.60 -12.19 14.52
CA THR A 46 5.14 -13.56 14.32
C THR A 46 6.30 -14.55 14.24
N SER A 47 7.52 -14.06 14.00
CA SER A 47 8.78 -14.79 14.15
C SER A 47 9.95 -13.80 14.27
N ALA A 48 11.19 -14.30 14.21
CA ALA A 48 12.39 -13.46 14.13
C ALA A 48 12.47 -12.61 12.85
N GLU A 49 11.80 -13.03 11.76
CA GLU A 49 11.87 -12.40 10.44
C GLU A 49 10.50 -12.02 9.87
N SER A 50 9.44 -12.10 10.68
CA SER A 50 8.09 -11.80 10.23
C SER A 50 7.27 -11.08 11.29
N ALA A 51 6.35 -10.25 10.83
CA ALA A 51 5.41 -9.52 11.67
C ALA A 51 4.05 -9.41 10.99
N ARG A 52 3.01 -9.13 11.78
CA ARG A 52 1.72 -8.68 11.29
C ARG A 52 1.51 -7.23 11.70
N MET A 53 1.23 -6.36 10.74
CA MET A 53 0.98 -4.94 10.97
C MET A 53 -0.48 -4.62 10.65
N THR A 54 -1.22 -4.15 11.64
CA THR A 54 -2.59 -3.67 11.47
C THR A 54 -2.63 -2.16 11.46
N GLY A 55 -3.47 -1.58 10.62
CA GLY A 55 -3.65 -0.13 10.53
C GLY A 55 -4.93 0.27 9.82
N SER A 56 -5.21 1.56 9.85
CA SER A 56 -6.32 2.17 9.13
C SER A 56 -5.85 2.52 7.72
N LEU A 57 -6.46 1.91 6.72
CA LEU A 57 -6.29 2.25 5.30
C LEU A 57 -7.46 3.14 4.87
N THR A 58 -7.15 4.31 4.33
CA THR A 58 -8.12 5.22 3.72
C THR A 58 -7.90 5.26 2.22
N ILE A 59 -8.93 4.87 1.47
CA ILE A 59 -9.01 5.03 0.02
C ILE A 59 -10.31 5.78 -0.25
N ARG A 60 -10.20 6.91 -0.96
CA ARG A 60 -11.30 7.88 -1.10
C ARG A 60 -11.76 8.41 0.26
N ASP A 61 -13.06 8.43 0.51
CA ASP A 61 -13.73 8.83 1.74
C ASP A 61 -13.91 7.66 2.74
N VAL A 62 -13.48 6.45 2.38
CA VAL A 62 -13.69 5.24 3.20
C VAL A 62 -12.41 4.85 3.92
N THR A 63 -12.52 4.66 5.24
CA THR A 63 -11.42 4.17 6.10
C THR A 63 -11.79 2.82 6.70
N LEU A 64 -10.95 1.80 6.49
CA LEU A 64 -11.15 0.44 7.00
C LEU A 64 -9.87 -0.10 7.65
N PRO A 65 -9.98 -0.98 8.66
CA PRO A 65 -8.84 -1.69 9.21
C PRO A 65 -8.31 -2.73 8.20
N VAL A 66 -6.99 -2.72 7.97
CA VAL A 66 -6.29 -3.68 7.12
C VAL A 66 -5.06 -4.20 7.84
N SER A 67 -4.83 -5.51 7.75
CA SER A 67 -3.60 -6.13 8.24
C SER A 67 -2.71 -6.55 7.08
N PHE A 68 -1.43 -6.21 7.18
CA PHE A 68 -0.37 -6.66 6.29
C PHE A 68 0.48 -7.73 6.98
N ASP A 69 0.80 -8.78 6.26
CA ASP A 69 1.83 -9.73 6.65
C ASP A 69 3.18 -9.22 6.13
N ILE A 70 4.14 -9.03 7.03
CA ILE A 70 5.45 -8.46 6.76
C ILE A 70 6.51 -9.54 6.88
N ARG A 71 7.44 -9.56 5.93
CA ARG A 71 8.66 -10.37 5.96
C ARG A 71 9.89 -9.49 5.86
N LEU A 72 10.85 -9.70 6.75
CA LEU A 72 12.22 -9.21 6.58
C LEU A 72 12.89 -10.05 5.50
N ASN A 73 13.33 -9.39 4.43
CA ASN A 73 13.97 -10.04 3.29
C ASN A 73 15.48 -10.19 3.53
N ALA A 74 16.11 -9.10 3.96
CA ALA A 74 17.54 -9.02 4.25
C ALA A 74 17.82 -7.81 5.13
N ARG A 75 18.95 -7.84 5.83
CA ARG A 75 19.54 -6.66 6.49
C ARG A 75 21.06 -6.66 6.36
N GLY A 76 21.66 -5.48 6.31
CA GLY A 76 23.12 -5.34 6.26
C GLY A 76 23.59 -3.96 5.83
N VAL A 77 24.91 -3.77 5.79
CA VAL A 77 25.55 -2.54 5.31
C VAL A 77 25.76 -2.65 3.80
N THR A 78 25.34 -1.63 3.05
CA THR A 78 25.56 -1.53 1.60
C THR A 78 26.60 -0.47 1.26
N ALA A 79 27.16 -0.51 0.05
CA ALA A 79 28.15 0.47 -0.41
C ALA A 79 27.65 1.93 -0.35
N ILE A 80 26.33 2.14 -0.39
CA ILE A 80 25.69 3.47 -0.38
C ILE A 80 25.06 3.83 0.98
N SER A 81 25.12 2.93 1.97
CA SER A 81 24.49 3.13 3.29
C SER A 81 25.30 3.98 4.26
N HIS A 82 26.52 4.39 3.89
CA HIS A 82 27.44 5.15 4.74
C HIS A 82 27.69 4.50 6.12
N GLY A 83 27.75 3.17 6.16
CA GLY A 83 27.97 2.39 7.39
C GLY A 83 26.72 2.13 8.22
N LYS A 84 25.55 2.64 7.80
CA LYS A 84 24.27 2.34 8.46
C LYS A 84 23.74 0.98 8.01
N GLU A 85 23.06 0.28 8.92
CA GLU A 85 22.34 -0.94 8.56
C GLU A 85 21.09 -0.60 7.75
N VAL A 86 20.92 -1.27 6.60
CA VAL A 86 19.73 -1.20 5.73
C VAL A 86 18.89 -2.44 5.99
N PHE A 87 17.57 -2.28 5.98
CA PHE A 87 16.59 -3.35 6.14
C PHE A 87 15.65 -3.37 4.94
N GLY A 88 15.55 -4.52 4.28
CA GLY A 88 14.59 -4.75 3.18
C GLY A 88 13.39 -5.54 3.66
N PHE A 89 12.19 -5.04 3.44
CA PHE A 89 10.93 -5.69 3.81
C PHE A 89 10.01 -5.89 2.61
N THR A 90 9.20 -6.94 2.68
CA THR A 90 8.01 -7.10 1.85
C THR A 90 6.79 -7.14 2.76
N ALA A 91 5.77 -6.35 2.45
CA ALA A 91 4.46 -6.41 3.09
C ALA A 91 3.39 -6.82 2.08
N THR A 92 2.51 -7.76 2.44
CA THR A 92 1.42 -8.21 1.57
C THR A 92 0.08 -8.23 2.28
N THR A 93 -0.99 -8.01 1.52
CA THR A 93 -2.37 -8.22 1.96
C THR A 93 -3.29 -8.39 0.75
N VAL A 94 -4.58 -8.60 0.98
CA VAL A 94 -5.62 -8.54 -0.06
C VAL A 94 -6.73 -7.63 0.45
N ILE A 95 -7.07 -6.61 -0.33
CA ILE A 95 -8.17 -5.69 -0.04
C ILE A 95 -9.38 -5.96 -0.93
N ASP A 96 -10.56 -5.50 -0.52
CA ASP A 96 -11.75 -5.45 -1.37
C ASP A 96 -11.98 -4.02 -1.86
N ARG A 97 -11.73 -3.75 -3.14
CA ARG A 97 -11.90 -2.41 -3.74
C ARG A 97 -13.35 -1.93 -3.69
N VAL A 98 -14.33 -2.84 -3.68
CA VAL A 98 -15.75 -2.48 -3.64
C VAL A 98 -16.11 -1.93 -2.25
N ALA A 99 -15.51 -2.49 -1.19
CA ALA A 99 -15.67 -1.98 0.18
C ALA A 99 -15.14 -0.54 0.35
N PHE A 100 -14.21 -0.11 -0.50
CA PHE A 100 -13.70 1.27 -0.58
C PHE A 100 -14.46 2.14 -1.60
N GLY A 101 -15.62 1.69 -2.10
CA GLY A 101 -16.45 2.44 -3.04
C GLY A 101 -16.01 2.38 -4.51
N ILE A 102 -14.98 1.60 -4.85
CA ILE A 102 -14.49 1.41 -6.22
C ILE A 102 -15.25 0.23 -6.86
N GLY A 103 -16.50 0.48 -7.24
CA GLY A 103 -17.45 -0.57 -7.66
C GLY A 103 -17.44 -0.91 -9.15
N PHE A 104 -16.78 -0.11 -10.00
CA PHE A 104 -16.85 -0.27 -11.46
C PHE A 104 -16.58 -1.71 -11.91
N ALA A 105 -17.43 -2.24 -12.79
CA ALA A 105 -17.35 -3.59 -13.38
C ALA A 105 -17.37 -4.77 -12.38
N ALA A 106 -17.63 -4.59 -11.09
CA ALA A 106 -17.86 -5.72 -10.20
C ALA A 106 -19.23 -6.37 -10.50
N PRO A 107 -19.36 -7.71 -10.44
CA PRO A 107 -18.32 -8.70 -10.13
C PRO A 107 -17.55 -9.21 -11.36
N ALA A 108 -17.83 -8.71 -12.58
CA ALA A 108 -17.13 -9.14 -13.80
C ALA A 108 -15.61 -8.93 -13.73
N VAL A 109 -15.18 -7.89 -13.01
CA VAL A 109 -13.80 -7.70 -12.55
C VAL A 109 -13.76 -7.86 -11.03
N SER A 110 -12.90 -8.76 -10.54
CA SER A 110 -12.75 -9.08 -9.11
C SER A 110 -12.67 -7.84 -8.22
N GLY A 111 -13.37 -7.89 -7.08
CA GLY A 111 -13.22 -6.92 -6.00
C GLY A 111 -11.93 -7.12 -5.19
N ARG A 112 -11.40 -8.35 -5.16
CA ARG A 112 -10.18 -8.70 -4.42
C ARG A 112 -8.94 -8.21 -5.16
N VAL A 113 -8.18 -7.32 -4.53
CA VAL A 113 -6.93 -6.75 -5.05
C VAL A 113 -5.78 -7.16 -4.12
N PRO A 114 -4.85 -8.02 -4.58
CA PRO A 114 -3.61 -8.25 -3.86
C PRO A 114 -2.78 -6.97 -3.81
N VAL A 115 -2.27 -6.64 -2.63
CA VAL A 115 -1.37 -5.50 -2.42
C VAL A 115 -0.04 -6.05 -1.98
N ARG A 116 1.04 -5.55 -2.60
CA ARG A 116 2.42 -5.83 -2.25
C ARG A 116 3.15 -4.51 -2.14
N VAL A 117 3.88 -4.33 -1.04
CA VAL A 117 4.78 -3.20 -0.82
C VAL A 117 6.17 -3.78 -0.58
N ASP A 118 7.15 -3.32 -1.36
CA ASP A 118 8.55 -3.61 -1.14
C ASP A 118 9.24 -2.31 -0.71
N ILE A 119 10.02 -2.37 0.37
CA ILE A 119 10.67 -1.18 0.92
C ILE A 119 12.06 -1.53 1.45
N GLU A 120 13.02 -0.66 1.18
CA GLU A 120 14.32 -0.65 1.83
C GLU A 120 14.44 0.63 2.68
N ILE A 121 14.80 0.47 3.95
CA ILE A 121 14.92 1.59 4.89
C ILE A 121 16.23 1.50 5.66
N MET A 122 16.74 2.66 6.07
CA MET A 122 17.90 2.82 6.95
C MET A 122 17.53 3.82 8.06
N PRO A 123 18.20 3.77 9.23
CA PRO A 123 18.00 4.75 10.29
C PRO A 123 18.20 6.19 9.79
N ALA A 124 17.28 7.08 10.19
CA ALA A 124 17.48 8.52 10.05
C ALA A 124 18.72 8.99 10.84
N ASP A 125 19.23 10.16 10.50
CA ASP A 125 20.28 10.85 11.29
C ASP A 125 19.72 11.37 12.63
#